data_AF-A0A0T5PLX6-F1
#
_entry.id   AF-A0A0T5PLX6-F1
#
_cell.length_a   1.000
_cell.length_b   1.000
_cell.length_c   1.000
_cell.angle_alpha   90.00
_cell.angle_beta   90.00
_cell.angle_gamma   90.00
#
_symmetry.space_group_name_H-M   'P 1'
#
loop_
_entity.id
_entity.type
_entity.pdbx_description
1 polymer ?
#
loop_
_entity_poly.entity_id
_entity_poly.type
_entity_poly.pdbx_seq_one_letter_code
_entity_poly.pdbx_strand_id
1 'polypeptide(L)'
;MTTTINDKYLHALSLTSDWLTVSEWACKVADVYPDLLVAADAQAAKQKNDTTGLREIAARLSSRISSGGFGSQIEVDASERPKKVRFLTPTEQQQHEAEEVEEDLAPLRRIDIIKRDSEQLGVAEQYRIDEFEAISRQLKVYFGLDFEVDHAAALLNAKTPGKHHPDNLQLLLKAHNGKKHANNWPRFSFAEQKQYIEAAITLQTLVASRMSVEVETKVQASLLSRLEAVYGS
;
A
#
# COMPACT_ATOMS: atom_id res chain seq x y z
N MET A 1 41.40 -4.34 0.20
CA MET A 1 40.19 -5.19 0.22
C MET A 1 39.95 -5.68 -1.20
N THR A 2 39.76 -6.97 -1.41
CA THR A 2 39.51 -7.55 -2.73
C THR A 2 38.05 -7.28 -3.10
N THR A 3 37.81 -6.46 -4.13
CA THR A 3 36.47 -6.17 -4.66
C THR A 3 35.81 -7.47 -5.10
N THR A 4 34.64 -7.79 -4.54
CA THR A 4 33.88 -8.99 -4.91
C THR A 4 33.21 -8.80 -6.27
N ILE A 5 32.77 -9.89 -6.89
CA ILE A 5 32.00 -9.79 -8.14
C ILE A 5 30.68 -9.02 -7.94
N ASN A 6 30.08 -9.10 -6.75
CA ASN A 6 28.87 -8.36 -6.40
C ASN A 6 29.14 -6.86 -6.34
N ASP A 7 30.27 -6.45 -5.76
CA ASP A 7 30.67 -5.04 -5.73
C ASP A 7 30.87 -4.49 -7.14
N LYS A 8 31.45 -5.29 -8.06
CA LYS A 8 31.57 -4.91 -9.47
C LYS A 8 30.18 -4.74 -10.13
N TYR A 9 29.25 -5.66 -9.87
CA TYR A 9 27.88 -5.54 -10.40
C TYR A 9 27.17 -4.29 -9.89
N LEU A 10 27.19 -4.05 -8.57
CA LEU A 10 26.59 -2.88 -7.95
C LEU A 10 27.23 -1.59 -8.44
N HIS A 11 28.56 -1.55 -8.55
CA HIS A 11 29.25 -0.39 -9.10
C HIS A 11 28.78 -0.08 -10.52
N ALA A 12 28.69 -1.09 -11.40
CA ALA A 12 28.19 -0.88 -12.76
C ALA A 12 26.74 -0.33 -12.78
N LEU A 13 25.89 -0.76 -11.84
CA LEU A 13 24.53 -0.23 -11.70
C LEU A 13 24.52 1.21 -11.17
N SER A 14 25.40 1.54 -10.20
CA SER A 14 25.48 2.87 -9.60
C SER A 14 25.96 3.97 -10.55
N LEU A 15 26.54 3.60 -11.71
CA LEU A 15 26.96 4.53 -12.75
C LEU A 15 25.79 5.04 -13.61
N THR A 16 24.56 4.63 -13.31
CA THR A 16 23.34 5.17 -13.92
C THR A 16 22.32 5.51 -12.83
N SER A 17 21.52 6.56 -13.08
CA SER A 17 20.34 6.89 -12.28
C SER A 17 19.06 6.23 -12.81
N ASP A 18 19.13 5.64 -14.01
CA ASP A 18 17.96 5.11 -14.72
C ASP A 18 17.63 3.67 -14.33
N TRP A 19 16.36 3.32 -14.47
CA TRP A 19 15.87 1.95 -14.39
C TRP A 19 16.38 1.12 -15.56
N LEU A 20 17.01 -0.02 -15.28
CA LEU A 20 17.51 -0.96 -16.28
C LEU A 20 16.82 -2.31 -16.15
N THR A 21 16.60 -2.97 -17.28
CA THR A 21 16.38 -4.42 -17.28
C THR A 21 17.66 -5.15 -16.87
N VAL A 22 17.53 -6.39 -16.39
CA VAL A 22 18.72 -7.20 -16.04
C VAL A 22 19.65 -7.43 -17.24
N SER A 23 19.11 -7.45 -18.47
CA SER A 23 19.92 -7.58 -19.68
C SER A 23 20.72 -6.31 -19.96
N GLU A 24 20.11 -5.13 -19.82
CA GLU A 24 20.83 -3.85 -19.96
C GLU A 24 21.89 -3.67 -18.86
N TRP A 25 21.58 -4.09 -17.63
CA TRP A 25 22.56 -4.11 -16.55
C TRP A 25 23.74 -5.05 -16.87
N ALA A 26 23.49 -6.23 -17.46
CA ALA A 26 24.55 -7.13 -17.89
C ALA A 26 25.46 -6.51 -18.96
N CYS A 27 24.89 -5.78 -19.94
CA CYS A 27 25.67 -5.01 -20.90
C CYS A 27 26.53 -3.95 -20.20
N LYS A 28 25.95 -3.20 -19.26
CA LYS A 28 26.68 -2.19 -18.49
C LYS A 28 27.84 -2.78 -17.69
N VAL A 29 27.63 -3.96 -17.09
CA VAL A 29 28.70 -4.71 -16.40
C VAL A 29 29.82 -5.06 -17.38
N ALA A 30 29.49 -5.53 -18.59
CA ALA A 30 30.48 -5.86 -19.60
C ALA A 30 31.26 -4.62 -20.10
N ASP A 31 30.58 -3.47 -20.24
CA ASP A 31 31.22 -2.22 -20.64
C ASP A 31 32.22 -1.71 -19.58
N VAL A 32 31.85 -1.80 -18.30
CA VAL A 32 32.66 -1.30 -17.18
C VAL A 32 33.75 -2.30 -16.79
N TYR A 33 33.49 -3.61 -16.96
CA TYR A 33 34.40 -4.70 -16.62
C TYR A 33 34.51 -5.71 -17.78
N PRO A 34 35.23 -5.37 -18.87
CA PRO A 34 35.36 -6.25 -20.04
C PRO A 34 36.00 -7.61 -19.73
N ASP A 35 36.85 -7.68 -18.70
CA ASP A 35 37.46 -8.91 -18.19
C ASP A 35 36.41 -9.93 -17.73
N LEU A 36 35.30 -9.46 -17.13
CA LEU A 36 34.20 -10.31 -16.73
C LEU A 36 33.46 -10.89 -17.93
N LEU A 37 33.29 -10.11 -19.01
CA LEU A 37 32.67 -10.61 -20.24
C LEU A 37 33.54 -11.69 -20.89
N VAL A 38 34.84 -11.45 -21.03
CA VAL A 38 35.78 -12.43 -21.60
C VAL A 38 35.76 -13.75 -20.81
N ALA A 39 35.76 -13.67 -19.48
CA ALA A 39 35.67 -14.86 -18.63
C ALA A 39 34.31 -15.57 -18.77
N ALA A 40 33.21 -14.81 -18.87
CA ALA A 40 31.88 -15.36 -19.07
C ALA A 40 31.72 -16.02 -20.44
N ASP A 41 32.28 -15.46 -21.51
CA ASP A 41 32.29 -16.06 -22.85
C ASP A 41 33.07 -17.37 -22.88
N ALA A 42 34.23 -17.42 -22.23
CA ALA A 42 35.02 -18.64 -22.10
C ALA A 42 34.28 -19.76 -21.31
N GLN A 43 33.40 -19.38 -20.39
CA GLN A 43 32.52 -20.30 -19.67
C GLN A 43 31.32 -20.72 -20.52
N ALA A 44 30.69 -19.78 -21.22
CA ALA A 44 29.58 -20.01 -22.14
C ALA A 44 29.94 -21.03 -23.22
N ALA A 45 31.15 -20.93 -23.81
CA ALA A 45 31.65 -21.85 -24.82
C ALA A 45 31.79 -23.31 -24.33
N LYS A 46 31.81 -23.55 -23.02
CA LYS A 46 31.89 -24.88 -22.40
C LYS A 46 30.52 -25.45 -22.02
N GLN A 47 29.44 -24.68 -22.17
CA GLN A 47 28.10 -25.12 -21.82
C GLN A 47 27.53 -26.08 -22.87
N LYS A 48 26.64 -26.98 -22.44
CA LYS A 48 25.96 -27.93 -23.33
C LYS A 48 24.99 -27.23 -24.30
N ASN A 49 24.39 -26.12 -23.84
CA ASN A 49 23.45 -25.33 -24.62
C ASN A 49 24.14 -24.05 -25.12
N ASP A 50 23.78 -23.61 -26.32
CA ASP A 50 24.30 -22.38 -26.90
C ASP A 50 23.89 -21.16 -26.07
N THR A 51 24.88 -20.41 -25.60
CA THR A 51 24.72 -19.24 -24.73
C THR A 51 25.87 -18.26 -24.95
N THR A 52 25.74 -17.04 -24.44
CA THR A 52 26.75 -15.98 -24.55
C THR A 52 27.17 -15.51 -23.17
N GLY A 53 28.35 -14.91 -23.04
CA GLY A 53 28.82 -14.34 -21.77
C GLY A 53 27.84 -13.31 -21.20
N LEU A 54 27.21 -12.50 -22.05
CA LEU A 54 26.15 -11.56 -21.62
C LEU A 54 24.93 -12.28 -21.03
N ARG A 55 24.48 -13.39 -21.63
CA ARG A 55 23.38 -14.19 -21.09
C ARG A 55 23.75 -14.83 -19.76
N GLU A 56 24.99 -15.30 -19.62
CA GLU A 56 25.50 -15.84 -18.36
C GLU A 56 25.57 -14.78 -17.25
N ILE A 57 26.04 -13.57 -17.56
CA ILE A 57 26.05 -12.44 -16.62
C ILE A 57 24.62 -12.09 -16.21
N ALA A 58 23.70 -11.93 -17.17
CA ALA A 58 22.29 -11.64 -16.89
C ALA A 58 21.61 -12.72 -16.04
N ALA A 59 21.91 -14.00 -16.28
CA ALA A 59 21.40 -15.11 -15.48
C ALA A 59 21.92 -15.05 -14.03
N ARG A 60 23.22 -14.73 -13.83
CA ARG A 60 23.81 -14.56 -12.49
C ARG A 60 23.20 -13.38 -11.74
N LEU A 61 23.04 -12.24 -12.40
CA LEU A 61 22.36 -11.06 -11.84
C LEU A 61 20.93 -11.42 -11.41
N SER A 62 20.16 -12.07 -12.30
CA SER A 62 18.79 -12.51 -12.01
C SER A 62 18.71 -13.46 -10.82
N SER A 63 19.63 -14.44 -10.75
CA SER A 63 19.72 -15.37 -9.63
C SER A 63 20.05 -14.66 -8.32
N ARG A 64 20.97 -13.69 -8.34
CA ARG A 64 21.33 -12.89 -7.15
C ARG A 64 20.23 -11.97 -6.68
N ILE A 65 19.52 -11.31 -7.59
CA ILE A 65 18.31 -10.54 -7.25
C ILE A 65 17.29 -11.45 -6.56
N SER A 66 17.02 -12.61 -7.15
CA SER A 66 16.02 -13.56 -6.61
C SER A 66 16.40 -14.10 -5.23
N SER A 67 17.70 -14.22 -4.94
CA SER A 67 18.19 -14.65 -3.62
C SER A 67 18.35 -13.51 -2.60
N GLY A 68 17.96 -12.27 -2.95
CA GLY A 68 18.19 -11.09 -2.11
C GLY A 68 19.67 -10.72 -1.94
N GLY A 69 20.55 -11.20 -2.82
CA GLY A 69 22.01 -11.07 -2.67
C GLY A 69 22.56 -9.64 -2.78
N PHE A 70 21.72 -8.68 -3.14
CA PHE A 70 22.03 -7.25 -3.20
C PHE A 70 21.38 -6.43 -2.06
N GLY A 71 20.57 -7.06 -1.21
CA GLY A 71 19.92 -6.40 -0.07
C GLY A 71 19.13 -5.13 -0.45
N SER A 72 19.21 -4.11 0.42
CA SER A 72 18.61 -2.79 0.23
C SER A 72 19.34 -1.91 -0.79
N GLN A 73 20.45 -2.37 -1.39
CA GLN A 73 21.26 -1.55 -2.30
C GLN A 73 20.63 -1.39 -3.69
N ILE A 74 19.59 -2.15 -4.00
CA ILE A 74 18.86 -2.06 -5.26
C ILE A 74 17.36 -1.98 -4.99
N GLU A 75 16.65 -1.34 -5.91
CA GLU A 75 15.20 -1.40 -6.00
C GLU A 75 14.81 -2.28 -7.20
N VAL A 76 13.72 -3.06 -7.05
CA VAL A 76 13.23 -3.96 -8.09
C VAL A 76 11.77 -3.62 -8.40
N ASP A 77 11.52 -3.12 -9.60
CA ASP A 77 10.18 -2.92 -10.11
C ASP A 77 9.70 -4.20 -10.82
N ALA A 78 8.69 -4.83 -10.21
CA ALA A 78 8.05 -6.04 -10.70
C ALA A 78 6.68 -5.79 -11.36
N SER A 79 6.27 -4.52 -11.51
CA SER A 79 4.99 -4.14 -12.13
C SER A 79 4.97 -4.43 -13.64
N GLU A 80 6.14 -4.37 -14.30
CA GLU A 80 6.31 -4.64 -15.72
C GLU A 80 7.20 -5.88 -15.98
N ARG A 81 7.06 -6.44 -17.19
CA ARG A 81 7.96 -7.48 -17.71
C ARG A 81 8.64 -7.01 -18.99
N PRO A 82 9.98 -7.12 -19.11
CA PRO A 82 10.93 -7.61 -18.11
C PRO A 82 11.04 -6.69 -16.88
N LYS A 83 11.33 -7.28 -15.71
CA LYS A 83 11.53 -6.54 -14.44
C LYS A 83 12.65 -5.50 -14.61
N LYS A 84 12.48 -4.35 -13.98
CA LYS A 84 13.47 -3.28 -13.96
C LYS A 84 14.13 -3.19 -12.59
N VAL A 85 15.39 -2.76 -12.58
CA VAL A 85 16.20 -2.55 -11.38
C VAL A 85 16.94 -1.23 -11.44
N ARG A 86 17.18 -0.62 -10.29
CA ARG A 86 18.08 0.53 -10.15
C ARG A 86 18.90 0.43 -8.87
N PHE A 87 20.02 1.13 -8.82
CA PHE A 87 20.81 1.26 -7.60
C PHE A 87 20.16 2.29 -6.68
N LEU A 88 20.14 2.02 -5.38
CA LEU A 88 19.72 2.98 -4.36
C LEU A 88 20.97 3.59 -3.72
N THR A 89 21.05 4.92 -3.70
CA THR A 89 22.10 5.63 -2.97
C THR A 89 21.98 5.38 -1.46
N PRO A 90 23.06 5.56 -0.66
CA PRO A 90 22.97 5.40 0.79
C PRO A 90 21.89 6.27 1.45
N THR A 91 21.63 7.46 0.89
CA THR A 91 20.56 8.34 1.36
C THR A 91 19.17 7.77 1.07
N GLU A 92 18.93 7.23 -0.13
CA GLU A 92 17.66 6.59 -0.47
C GLU A 92 17.44 5.30 0.34
N GLN A 93 18.50 4.53 0.59
CA GLN A 93 18.45 3.35 1.47
C GLN A 93 18.01 3.73 2.88
N GLN A 94 18.62 4.77 3.46
CA GLN A 94 18.24 5.26 4.79
C GLN A 94 16.80 5.80 4.81
N GLN A 95 16.33 6.41 3.72
CA GLN A 95 14.94 6.87 3.61
C GLN A 95 13.98 5.69 3.58
N HIS A 96 14.24 4.66 2.77
CA HIS A 96 13.41 3.46 2.70
C HIS A 96 13.36 2.74 4.05
N GLU A 97 14.52 2.57 4.71
CA GLU A 97 14.57 1.97 6.05
C GLU A 97 13.78 2.78 7.07
N ALA A 98 13.86 4.11 7.02
CA ALA A 98 13.08 4.98 7.90
C ALA A 98 11.58 4.88 7.62
N GLU A 99 11.17 4.77 6.36
CA GLU A 99 9.78 4.57 5.95
C GLU A 99 9.24 3.22 6.43
N GLU A 100 9.99 2.12 6.28
CA GLU A 100 9.60 0.80 6.79
C GLU A 100 9.41 0.81 8.31
N VAL A 101 10.35 1.40 9.05
CA VAL A 101 10.23 1.56 10.51
C VAL A 101 9.01 2.41 10.88
N GLU A 102 8.77 3.48 10.14
CA GLU A 102 7.63 4.37 10.35
C GLU A 102 6.30 3.65 10.10
N GLU A 103 6.21 2.80 9.07
CA GLU A 103 5.06 1.94 8.76
C GLU A 103 4.79 0.92 9.88
N ASP A 104 5.83 0.29 10.42
CA ASP A 104 5.73 -0.64 11.55
C ASP A 104 5.28 0.03 12.85
N LEU A 105 5.74 1.26 13.09
CA LEU A 105 5.37 2.04 14.29
C LEU A 105 4.02 2.75 14.15
N ALA A 106 3.51 2.92 12.93
CA ALA A 106 2.27 3.65 12.68
C ALA A 106 1.03 3.04 13.39
N PRO A 107 0.81 1.72 13.44
CA PRO A 107 -0.27 1.12 14.21
C PRO A 107 -0.24 1.47 15.70
N LEU A 108 0.94 1.41 16.34
CA LEU A 108 1.09 1.70 17.76
C LEU A 108 0.77 3.15 18.08
N ARG A 109 1.30 4.08 17.29
CA ARG A 109 1.02 5.52 17.47
C ARG A 109 -0.45 5.86 17.24
N ARG A 110 -1.13 5.18 16.31
CA ARG A 110 -2.60 5.34 16.15
C ARG A 110 -3.34 4.90 17.40
N ILE A 111 -2.96 3.77 18.00
CA ILE A 111 -3.58 3.28 19.24
C ILE A 111 -3.40 4.30 20.37
N ASP A 112 -2.20 4.86 20.52
CA ASP A 112 -1.92 5.86 21.55
C ASP A 112 -2.74 7.14 21.36
N ILE A 113 -2.87 7.63 20.12
CA ILE A 113 -3.71 8.78 19.79
C ILE A 113 -5.18 8.49 20.12
N ILE A 114 -5.69 7.35 19.69
CA ILE A 114 -7.09 6.95 19.94
C ILE A 114 -7.34 6.91 21.44
N LYS A 115 -6.45 6.28 22.22
CA LYS A 115 -6.59 6.19 23.67
C LYS A 115 -6.61 7.57 24.31
N ARG A 116 -5.62 8.42 24.02
CA ARG A 116 -5.51 9.78 24.56
C ARG A 116 -6.75 10.62 24.25
N ASP A 117 -7.21 10.57 23.00
CA ASP A 117 -8.36 11.37 22.56
C ASP A 117 -9.66 10.80 23.16
N SER A 118 -9.80 9.48 23.27
CA SER A 118 -10.95 8.82 23.93
C SER A 118 -11.09 9.20 25.40
N GLU A 119 -9.97 9.37 26.11
CA GLU A 119 -9.95 9.84 27.51
C GLU A 119 -10.51 11.26 27.68
N GLN A 120 -10.62 12.04 26.60
CA GLN A 120 -11.15 13.41 26.60
C GLN A 120 -12.62 13.49 26.15
N LEU A 121 -13.19 12.39 25.67
CA LEU A 121 -14.56 12.38 25.13
C LEU A 121 -15.61 12.45 26.24
N GLY A 122 -16.62 13.28 26.02
CA GLY A 122 -17.85 13.25 26.79
C GLY A 122 -18.73 12.06 26.41
N VAL A 123 -19.74 11.77 27.25
CA VAL A 123 -20.69 10.66 27.04
C VAL A 123 -21.39 10.75 25.68
N ALA A 124 -21.78 11.96 25.26
CA ALA A 124 -22.43 12.18 23.98
C ALA A 124 -21.51 11.88 22.79
N GLU A 125 -20.23 12.23 22.88
CA GLU A 125 -19.27 11.97 21.82
C GLU A 125 -18.95 10.48 21.72
N GLN A 126 -18.76 9.81 22.86
CA GLN A 126 -18.57 8.36 22.90
C GLN A 126 -19.77 7.63 22.29
N TYR A 127 -20.99 8.02 22.66
CA TYR A 127 -22.22 7.45 22.07
C TYR A 127 -22.24 7.58 20.54
N ARG A 128 -21.83 8.75 20.01
CA ARG A 128 -21.77 8.95 18.55
C ARG A 128 -20.78 8.01 17.87
N ILE A 129 -19.61 7.79 18.47
CA ILE A 129 -18.61 6.82 17.96
C ILE A 129 -19.19 5.40 17.97
N ASP A 130 -19.78 4.99 19.09
CA ASP A 130 -20.37 3.66 19.25
C ASP A 130 -21.48 3.40 18.21
N GLU A 131 -22.28 4.43 17.91
CA GLU A 131 -23.32 4.38 16.88
C GLU A 131 -22.75 4.28 15.46
N PHE A 132 -21.67 5.01 15.14
CA PHE A 132 -20.96 4.84 13.86
C PHE A 132 -20.53 3.39 13.66
N GLU A 133 -19.93 2.77 14.68
CA GLU A 133 -19.52 1.37 14.62
C GLU A 133 -20.70 0.40 14.52
N ALA A 134 -21.77 0.65 15.28
CA ALA A 134 -22.96 -0.19 15.27
C ALA A 134 -23.64 -0.17 13.89
N ILE A 135 -23.77 1.01 13.29
CA ILE A 135 -24.34 1.19 11.95
C ILE A 135 -23.47 0.49 10.90
N SER A 136 -22.14 0.65 10.95
CA SER A 136 -21.19 -0.07 10.09
C SER A 136 -21.39 -1.59 10.16
N ARG A 137 -21.45 -2.16 11.37
CA ARG A 137 -21.69 -3.61 11.57
C ARG A 137 -23.05 -4.04 11.00
N GLN A 138 -24.09 -3.24 11.21
CA GLN A 138 -25.44 -3.56 10.72
C GLN A 138 -25.55 -3.46 9.20
N LEU A 139 -24.86 -2.52 8.56
CA LEU A 139 -24.77 -2.44 7.10
C LEU A 139 -24.16 -3.72 6.51
N LYS A 140 -23.14 -4.28 7.17
CA LYS A 140 -22.55 -5.57 6.78
C LYS A 140 -23.53 -6.73 6.97
N VAL A 141 -24.20 -6.81 8.12
CA VAL A 141 -25.09 -7.92 8.45
C VAL A 141 -26.32 -7.96 7.54
N TYR A 142 -26.98 -6.82 7.32
CA TYR A 142 -28.26 -6.79 6.61
C TYR A 142 -28.14 -6.54 5.10
N PHE A 143 -27.04 -5.94 4.65
CA PHE A 143 -26.84 -5.61 3.24
C PHE A 143 -25.56 -6.22 2.65
N GLY A 144 -24.74 -6.93 3.43
CA GLY A 144 -23.47 -7.46 2.93
C GLY A 144 -22.43 -6.38 2.58
N LEU A 145 -22.65 -5.14 3.02
CA LEU A 145 -21.79 -4.00 2.69
C LEU A 145 -20.79 -3.75 3.82
N ASP A 146 -19.51 -4.01 3.54
CA ASP A 146 -18.42 -3.87 4.52
C ASP A 146 -17.96 -2.41 4.60
N PHE A 147 -18.73 -1.58 5.30
CA PHE A 147 -18.35 -0.20 5.64
C PHE A 147 -17.42 -0.20 6.85
N GLU A 148 -16.33 0.56 6.79
CA GLU A 148 -15.43 0.85 7.89
C GLU A 148 -15.70 2.26 8.42
N VAL A 149 -15.52 2.44 9.74
CA VAL A 149 -15.45 3.76 10.36
C VAL A 149 -14.05 4.32 10.11
N ASP A 150 -13.98 5.43 9.39
CA ASP A 150 -12.73 6.05 8.96
C ASP A 150 -12.62 7.51 9.40
N HIS A 151 -11.38 8.00 9.54
CA HIS A 151 -11.08 9.37 9.94
C HIS A 151 -10.87 10.25 8.70
N ALA A 152 -11.73 11.25 8.51
CA ALA A 152 -11.63 12.19 7.39
C ALA A 152 -10.29 12.96 7.40
N ALA A 153 -9.89 13.47 8.57
CA ALA A 153 -8.52 13.88 8.82
C ALA A 153 -7.76 12.71 9.45
N ALA A 154 -6.74 12.21 8.76
CA ALA A 154 -5.96 11.07 9.21
C ALA A 154 -5.20 11.40 10.51
N LEU A 155 -5.24 10.48 11.47
CA LEU A 155 -4.58 10.66 12.78
C LEU A 155 -3.07 10.88 12.67
N LEU A 156 -2.44 10.25 11.68
CA LEU A 156 -1.00 10.34 11.42
C LEU A 156 -0.65 11.29 10.26
N ASN A 157 -1.55 12.20 9.87
CA ASN A 157 -1.18 13.19 8.86
C ASN A 157 -0.04 14.08 9.38
N ALA A 158 1.03 14.21 8.60
CA ALA A 158 2.25 14.91 9.02
C ALA A 158 2.08 16.43 9.20
N LYS A 159 1.11 17.06 8.53
CA LYS A 159 0.92 18.52 8.53
C LYS A 159 -0.25 18.94 9.41
N THR A 160 -1.37 18.25 9.26
CA THR A 160 -2.66 18.57 9.86
C THR A 160 -3.29 17.28 10.40
N PRO A 161 -2.77 16.72 11.51
CA PRO A 161 -3.29 15.49 12.09
C PRO A 161 -4.72 15.67 12.58
N GLY A 162 -5.57 14.69 12.27
CA GLY A 162 -6.92 14.62 12.82
C GLY A 162 -6.94 14.15 14.27
N LYS A 163 -8.11 14.23 14.89
CA LYS A 163 -8.40 13.68 16.22
C LYS A 163 -9.28 12.44 16.11
N HIS A 164 -9.18 11.55 17.08
CA HIS A 164 -10.20 10.52 17.28
C HIS A 164 -11.43 11.16 17.96
N HIS A 165 -12.34 11.69 17.14
CA HIS A 165 -13.55 12.40 17.56
C HIS A 165 -14.66 12.12 16.55
N PRO A 166 -15.95 12.00 16.94
CA PRO A 166 -17.05 11.68 16.01
C PRO A 166 -17.21 12.67 14.85
N ASP A 167 -16.88 13.96 15.05
CA ASP A 167 -16.89 14.96 13.97
C ASP A 167 -15.81 14.76 12.91
N ASN A 168 -14.87 13.84 13.17
CA ASN A 168 -13.85 13.42 12.23
C ASN A 168 -14.16 12.04 11.62
N LEU A 169 -15.27 11.40 12.00
CA LEU A 169 -15.64 10.06 11.53
C LEU A 169 -16.59 10.11 10.35
N GLN A 170 -16.44 9.15 9.45
CA GLN A 170 -17.32 8.86 8.32
C GLN A 170 -17.33 7.37 7.99
N LEU A 171 -18.28 6.91 7.18
CA LEU A 171 -18.41 5.51 6.79
C LEU A 171 -17.94 5.31 5.35
N LEU A 172 -16.98 4.43 5.14
CA LEU A 172 -16.44 4.11 3.82
C LEU A 172 -16.45 2.62 3.53
N LEU A 173 -16.94 2.21 2.36
CA LEU A 173 -16.76 0.83 1.92
C LEU A 173 -15.27 0.47 1.93
N LYS A 174 -14.95 -0.69 2.50
CA LYS A 174 -13.59 -1.21 2.58
C LYS A 174 -12.89 -1.28 1.22
N ALA A 175 -13.64 -1.60 0.16
CA ALA A 175 -13.13 -1.61 -1.22
C ALA A 175 -12.66 -0.23 -1.69
N HIS A 176 -13.25 0.85 -1.17
CA HIS A 176 -12.85 2.24 -1.46
C HIS A 176 -11.78 2.74 -0.47
N ASN A 177 -11.67 2.13 0.71
CA ASN A 177 -10.65 2.42 1.73
C ASN A 177 -9.39 1.52 1.59
N GLY A 178 -9.09 1.03 0.38
CA GLY A 178 -8.11 -0.04 0.14
C GLY A 178 -6.66 0.25 0.59
N LYS A 179 -6.33 1.53 0.87
CA LYS A 179 -5.09 1.92 1.55
C LYS A 179 -5.39 3.04 2.55
N LYS A 180 -5.19 2.79 3.84
CA LYS A 180 -5.17 3.83 4.88
C LYS A 180 -3.96 4.74 4.65
N HIS A 181 -4.11 5.73 3.79
CA HIS A 181 -3.07 6.74 3.57
C HIS A 181 -3.11 7.80 4.66
N ALA A 182 -1.95 8.40 4.95
CA ALA A 182 -1.85 9.52 5.89
C ALA A 182 -2.48 10.82 5.37
N ASN A 183 -3.13 10.81 4.20
CA ASN A 183 -3.75 11.98 3.61
C ASN A 183 -5.11 12.28 4.25
N ASN A 184 -5.41 13.57 4.35
CA ASN A 184 -6.71 14.06 4.73
C ASN A 184 -7.63 14.10 3.51
N TRP A 185 -8.91 13.96 3.78
CA TRP A 185 -9.96 13.91 2.80
C TRP A 185 -11.16 14.66 3.39
N PRO A 186 -11.92 15.40 2.57
CA PRO A 186 -13.09 16.10 3.06
C PRO A 186 -14.04 15.11 3.73
N ARG A 187 -14.44 15.40 4.96
CA ARG A 187 -15.49 14.64 5.63
C ARG A 187 -16.78 14.82 4.84
N PHE A 188 -17.47 13.72 4.55
CA PHE A 188 -18.82 13.84 4.01
C PHE A 188 -19.71 14.67 4.94
N SER A 189 -20.53 15.53 4.35
CA SER A 189 -21.77 15.97 4.99
C SER A 189 -22.71 14.78 5.18
N PHE A 190 -23.70 14.89 6.07
CA PHE A 190 -24.69 13.84 6.23
C PHE A 190 -25.41 13.52 4.89
N ALA A 191 -25.73 14.55 4.09
CA ALA A 191 -26.39 14.37 2.80
C ALA A 191 -25.54 13.52 1.84
N GLU A 192 -24.23 13.77 1.77
CA GLU A 192 -23.29 13.00 0.95
C GLU A 192 -23.14 11.57 1.48
N GLN A 193 -22.99 11.39 2.79
CA GLN A 193 -22.87 10.07 3.41
C GLN A 193 -24.12 9.21 3.19
N LYS A 194 -25.30 9.83 3.31
CA LYS A 194 -26.59 9.20 3.02
C LYS A 194 -26.66 8.76 1.56
N GLN A 195 -26.40 9.68 0.63
CA GLN A 195 -26.43 9.38 -0.80
C GLN A 195 -25.48 8.23 -1.15
N TYR A 196 -24.29 8.22 -0.56
CA TYR A 196 -23.29 7.19 -0.77
C TYR A 196 -23.75 5.81 -0.27
N ILE A 197 -24.31 5.73 0.94
CA ILE A 197 -24.85 4.47 1.49
C ILE A 197 -26.05 3.99 0.65
N GLU A 198 -26.96 4.87 0.27
CA GLU A 198 -28.13 4.55 -0.56
C GLU A 198 -27.71 4.03 -1.94
N ALA A 199 -26.68 4.62 -2.56
CA ALA A 199 -26.13 4.16 -3.83
C ALA A 199 -25.53 2.75 -3.71
N ALA A 200 -24.78 2.48 -2.64
CA ALA A 200 -24.20 1.16 -2.39
C ALA A 200 -25.27 0.08 -2.16
N ILE A 201 -26.30 0.39 -1.37
CA ILE A 201 -27.45 -0.51 -1.14
C ILE A 201 -28.23 -0.74 -2.43
N THR A 202 -28.43 0.30 -3.25
CA THR A 202 -29.12 0.17 -4.54
C THR A 202 -28.38 -0.78 -5.47
N LEU A 203 -27.05 -0.61 -5.59
CA LEU A 203 -26.21 -1.51 -6.38
C LEU A 203 -26.32 -2.96 -5.88
N GLN A 204 -26.24 -3.16 -4.57
CA GLN A 204 -26.37 -4.48 -3.96
C GLN A 204 -27.76 -5.09 -4.21
N THR A 205 -28.83 -4.28 -4.15
CA THR A 205 -30.21 -4.72 -4.38
C THR A 205 -30.42 -5.17 -5.82
N LEU A 206 -29.81 -4.49 -6.80
CA LEU A 206 -29.85 -4.91 -8.20
C LEU A 206 -29.27 -6.32 -8.37
N VAL A 207 -28.16 -6.63 -7.70
CA VAL A 207 -27.56 -7.98 -7.72
C VAL A 207 -28.42 -8.98 -6.95
N ALA A 208 -28.87 -8.62 -5.74
CA ALA A 208 -29.69 -9.48 -4.87
C ALA A 208 -31.01 -9.90 -5.55
N SER A 209 -31.66 -8.99 -6.26
CA SER A 209 -32.90 -9.28 -7.00
C SER A 209 -32.71 -10.35 -8.08
N ARG A 210 -31.53 -10.40 -8.73
CA ARG A 210 -31.17 -11.45 -9.70
C ARG A 210 -30.92 -12.80 -9.03
N MET A 211 -30.63 -12.79 -7.74
CA MET A 211 -30.43 -13.97 -6.90
C MET A 211 -31.68 -14.33 -6.09
N SER A 212 -32.82 -13.66 -6.33
CA SER A 212 -34.07 -13.84 -5.59
C SER A 212 -33.94 -13.61 -4.08
N VAL A 213 -33.08 -12.68 -3.68
CA VAL A 213 -32.91 -12.23 -2.29
C VAL A 213 -33.56 -10.85 -2.14
N GLU A 214 -34.50 -10.72 -1.19
CA GLU A 214 -35.15 -9.44 -0.88
C GLU A 214 -34.30 -8.61 0.09
N VAL A 215 -34.30 -7.29 -0.11
CA VAL A 215 -33.61 -6.32 0.74
C VAL A 215 -34.65 -5.58 1.59
N GLU A 216 -34.53 -5.63 2.92
CA GLU A 216 -35.48 -5.01 3.85
C GLU A 216 -35.23 -3.50 4.00
N THR A 217 -36.10 -2.69 3.40
CA THR A 217 -35.95 -1.23 3.31
C THR A 217 -36.22 -0.51 4.64
N LYS A 218 -36.97 -1.12 5.58
CA LYS A 218 -37.19 -0.53 6.91
C LYS A 218 -35.90 -0.44 7.72
N VAL A 219 -35.02 -1.43 7.56
CA VAL A 219 -33.71 -1.44 8.24
C VAL A 219 -32.86 -0.28 7.72
N GLN A 220 -32.83 -0.06 6.40
CA GLN A 220 -32.10 1.06 5.80
C GLN A 220 -32.56 2.41 6.38
N ALA A 221 -33.87 2.66 6.41
CA ALA A 221 -34.41 3.92 6.93
C ALA A 221 -34.04 4.15 8.40
N SER A 222 -34.11 3.09 9.23
CA SER A 222 -33.71 3.16 10.64
C SER A 222 -32.22 3.47 10.82
N LEU A 223 -31.34 2.83 10.04
CA LEU A 223 -29.90 3.07 10.10
C LEU A 223 -29.55 4.50 9.67
N LEU A 224 -30.15 5.00 8.60
CA LEU A 224 -29.90 6.36 8.11
C LEU A 224 -30.40 7.43 9.08
N SER A 225 -31.55 7.21 9.73
CA SER A 225 -32.06 8.13 10.76
C SER A 225 -31.15 8.16 11.99
N ARG A 226 -30.62 7.01 12.44
CA ARG A 226 -29.63 6.96 13.52
C ARG A 226 -28.33 7.65 13.11
N LEU A 227 -27.88 7.43 11.86
CA LEU A 227 -26.69 8.08 11.33
C LEU A 227 -26.84 9.61 11.31
N GLU A 228 -28.00 10.12 10.89
CA GLU A 228 -28.32 11.55 10.92
C GLU A 228 -28.17 12.13 12.32
N ALA A 229 -28.74 11.45 13.31
CA ALA A 229 -28.69 11.88 14.71
C ALA A 229 -27.26 11.98 15.27
N VAL A 230 -26.33 11.16 14.77
CA VAL A 230 -24.93 11.15 15.25
C VAL A 230 -23.96 11.92 14.37
N TYR A 231 -24.36 12.37 13.19
CA TYR A 231 -23.54 13.24 12.35
C TYR A 231 -23.31 14.63 12.96
N GLY A 232 -24.16 15.01 13.92
CA GLY A 232 -24.18 16.33 14.54
C GLY A 232 -25.07 17.28 13.77
N SER A 233 -26.00 17.92 14.48
CA SER A 233 -26.68 19.16 14.06
C SER A 233 -25.71 20.34 14.05
#